data_AF-A0ABD1B2L0-F1
#
_entry.id   AF-A0ABD1B2L0-F1
#
_cell.length_a   1.000
_cell.length_b   1.000
_cell.length_c   1.000
_cell.angle_alpha   90.00
_cell.angle_beta   90.00
_cell.angle_gamma   90.00
#
_symmetry.space_group_name_H-M   'P 1'
#
loop_
_entity.id
_entity.type
_entity.pdbx_description
1 polymer ?
#
loop_
_entity_poly.entity_id
_entity_poly.type
_entity_poly.pdbx_seq_one_letter_code
_entity_poly.pdbx_strand_id
1 'polypeptide(L)'
;MMLREVNTQGETKSGEMIAEMIIECIKEAGHENVVQVVTDNASNCVKACALISAKFPTILWTPCVVHTLNLALKNICAPVHNPRSNEDVYDACYWIKSISEDVTWIKNFIMNHGMRLVMFT
;
A
#
# COMPACT_ATOMS: atom_id res chain seq x y z
N MET A 1 -16.94 10.32 -3.39
CA MET A 1 -16.38 11.59 -3.87
C MET A 1 -14.86 11.50 -3.77
N MET A 2 -14.14 11.87 -4.83
CA MET A 2 -12.68 11.99 -4.84
C MET A 2 -12.34 13.46 -4.65
N LEU A 3 -11.45 13.79 -3.69
CA LEU A 3 -11.08 15.18 -3.41
C LEU A 3 -10.01 15.69 -4.38
N ARG A 4 -8.95 14.89 -4.61
CA ARG A 4 -7.81 15.34 -5.40
C ARG A 4 -7.03 14.17 -6.00
N GLU A 5 -6.48 14.41 -7.18
CA GLU A 5 -5.39 13.64 -7.79
C GLU A 5 -4.23 14.60 -8.06
N VAL A 6 -3.00 14.21 -7.76
CA VAL A 6 -1.82 15.04 -8.03
C VAL A 6 -0.77 14.19 -8.73
N ASN A 7 -0.40 14.60 -9.94
CA ASN A 7 0.73 14.00 -10.63
C ASN A 7 2.04 14.59 -10.08
N THR A 8 2.87 13.73 -9.48
CA THR A 8 4.16 14.09 -8.87
C THR A 8 5.31 13.36 -9.58
N GLN A 9 5.15 13.09 -10.88
CA GLN A 9 6.17 12.43 -11.70
C GLN A 9 7.39 13.34 -11.84
N GLY A 10 8.58 12.78 -11.63
CA GLY A 10 9.84 13.54 -11.66
C GLY A 10 10.17 14.27 -10.36
N GLU A 11 9.27 14.28 -9.37
CA GLU A 11 9.49 14.94 -8.09
C GLU A 11 9.87 13.95 -6.97
N THR A 12 10.68 14.43 -6.04
CA THR A 12 11.02 13.70 -4.82
C THR A 12 9.86 13.76 -3.84
N LYS A 13 9.23 12.60 -3.59
CA LYS A 13 8.07 12.46 -2.69
C LYS A 13 8.52 12.41 -1.22
N SER A 14 8.93 13.55 -0.67
CA SER A 14 9.30 13.66 0.74
C SER A 14 8.08 13.52 1.67
N GLY A 15 8.31 13.18 2.94
CA GLY A 15 7.23 13.11 3.92
C GLY A 15 6.56 14.46 4.16
N GLU A 16 7.32 15.56 4.05
CA GLU A 16 6.81 16.92 4.14
C GLU A 16 5.84 17.24 2.99
N MET A 17 6.23 16.93 1.76
CA MET A 17 5.39 17.15 0.57
C MET A 17 4.10 16.34 0.66
N ILE A 18 4.18 15.07 1.07
CA ILE A 18 3.01 14.21 1.26
C ILE A 18 2.10 14.77 2.36
N ALA A 19 2.66 15.21 3.49
CA ALA A 19 1.89 15.79 4.59
C ALA A 19 1.16 17.06 4.15
N GLU A 20 1.82 17.95 3.42
CA GLU A 20 1.22 19.19 2.93
C GLU A 20 0.00 18.91 2.05
N MET A 21 0.14 18.02 1.08
CA MET A 21 -0.97 17.63 0.19
C MET A 21 -2.16 17.04 0.96
N ILE A 22 -1.92 16.19 1.96
CA ILE A 22 -2.99 15.58 2.76
C ILE A 22 -3.62 16.62 3.70
N ILE A 23 -2.83 17.50 4.31
CA ILE A 23 -3.32 18.58 5.19
C ILE A 23 -4.26 19.51 4.41
N GLU A 24 -3.96 19.83 3.15
CA GLU A 24 -4.86 20.61 2.31
C GLU A 24 -6.21 19.91 2.10
N CYS A 25 -6.19 18.61 1.84
CA CYS A 25 -7.42 17.82 1.71
C CYS A 25 -8.21 17.76 3.02
N ILE A 26 -7.54 17.64 4.17
CA ILE A 26 -8.18 17.66 5.50
C ILE A 26 -8.85 19.02 5.75
N LYS A 27 -8.18 20.12 5.41
CA LYS A 27 -8.75 21.47 5.55
C LYS A 27 -9.97 21.66 4.66
N GLU A 28 -9.92 21.16 3.42
CA GLU A 28 -11.03 21.23 2.47
C GLU A 28 -12.24 20.42 2.95
N ALA A 29 -12.00 19.24 3.54
CA ALA A 29 -13.05 18.41 4.13
C ALA A 29 -13.58 18.94 5.49
N GLY A 30 -12.84 19.82 6.16
CA GLY A 30 -13.03 20.17 7.56
C GLY A 30 -12.42 19.11 8.48
N HIS A 31 -11.51 19.52 9.37
CA HIS A 31 -10.76 18.57 10.20
C HIS A 31 -11.66 17.78 11.17
N GLU A 32 -12.80 18.36 11.55
CA GLU A 32 -13.83 17.78 12.39
C GLU A 32 -14.56 16.61 11.70
N ASN A 33 -14.51 16.55 10.37
CA ASN A 33 -15.14 15.52 9.55
C ASN A 33 -14.15 14.39 9.18
N VAL A 34 -12.89 14.49 9.58
CA VAL A 34 -11.86 13.50 9.28
C VAL A 34 -11.49 12.75 10.57
N VAL A 35 -11.67 11.43 10.55
CA VAL A 35 -11.32 10.56 11.69
C VAL A 35 -10.01 9.81 11.47
N GLN A 36 -9.63 9.56 10.23
CA GLN A 36 -8.52 8.67 9.91
C GLN A 36 -7.83 9.03 8.59
N VAL A 37 -6.50 8.92 8.57
CA VAL A 37 -5.68 8.94 7.37
C VAL A 37 -5.06 7.57 7.17
N VAL A 38 -5.25 6.99 5.98
CA VAL A 38 -4.67 5.71 5.58
C VAL A 38 -3.67 5.94 4.46
N THR A 39 -2.41 5.62 4.69
CA THR A 39 -1.32 5.74 3.70
C THR A 39 -0.53 4.44 3.60
N ASP A 40 0.39 4.32 2.65
CA ASP A 40 1.29 3.17 2.63
C ASP A 40 2.20 3.13 3.87
N ASN A 41 2.93 2.02 4.03
CA ASN A 41 3.87 1.84 5.16
C ASN A 41 5.30 2.31 4.83
N ALA A 42 5.52 3.05 3.74
CA ALA A 42 6.83 3.55 3.39
C ALA A 42 7.28 4.64 4.38
N SER A 43 8.59 4.77 4.56
CA SER A 43 9.17 5.71 5.53
C SER A 43 8.70 7.16 5.35
N ASN A 44 8.52 7.61 4.11
CA ASN A 44 8.03 8.95 3.81
C ASN A 44 6.57 9.15 4.23
N CYS A 45 5.72 8.13 4.08
CA CYS A 45 4.33 8.18 4.54
C CYS A 45 4.24 8.16 6.06
N VAL A 46 5.06 7.35 6.73
CA VAL A 46 5.15 7.37 8.21
C VAL A 46 5.55 8.75 8.70
N LYS A 47 6.56 9.37 8.08
CA LYS A 47 6.98 10.75 8.40
C LYS A 47 5.86 11.76 8.15
N ALA A 48 5.16 11.66 7.02
CA ALA A 48 4.05 12.54 6.70
C ALA A 48 2.93 12.47 7.75
N CYS A 49 2.57 11.25 8.16
CA CYS A 49 1.52 11.01 9.12
C CYS A 49 1.90 11.42 10.54
N ALA A 50 3.19 11.38 10.90
CA ALA A 50 3.67 11.98 12.14
C ALA A 50 3.43 13.51 12.17
N LEU A 51 3.68 14.21 11.06
CA LEU A 51 3.40 15.65 10.93
C LEU A 51 1.90 15.95 11.00
N ILE A 52 1.07 15.13 10.35
CA ILE A 52 -0.39 15.26 10.38
C ILE A 52 -0.92 15.04 11.80
N SER A 53 -0.46 14.00 12.49
CA SER A 53 -0.89 13.68 13.86
C SER A 53 -0.48 14.77 14.85
N ALA A 54 0.69 15.38 14.66
CA ALA A 54 1.12 16.53 15.47
C ALA A 54 0.22 17.76 15.25
N LYS A 55 -0.29 17.94 14.02
CA LYS A 55 -1.17 19.07 13.67
C LYS A 55 -2.63 18.84 14.05
N PHE A 56 -3.10 17.61 13.94
CA PHE A 56 -4.48 17.20 14.19
C PHE A 56 -4.50 15.96 15.10
N PRO A 57 -4.34 16.14 16.43
CA PRO A 57 -4.22 15.01 17.37
C PRO A 57 -5.43 14.07 17.42
N THR A 58 -6.59 14.50 16.92
CA THR A 58 -7.82 13.71 16.86
C THR A 58 -7.90 12.78 15.63
N ILE A 59 -7.02 12.96 14.65
CA ILE A 59 -6.99 12.16 13.42
C ILE A 59 -6.03 11.00 13.62
N LEU A 60 -6.55 9.77 13.49
CA LEU A 60 -5.73 8.57 13.59
C LEU A 60 -5.00 8.28 12.27
N TRP A 61 -3.79 7.75 12.37
CA TRP A 61 -3.10 7.17 11.22
C TRP A 61 -3.05 5.65 11.33
N THR A 62 -3.27 4.98 10.21
CA THR A 62 -3.03 3.54 10.07
C THR A 62 -2.37 3.22 8.72
N PRO A 63 -1.42 2.27 8.68
CA PRO A 63 -0.85 1.83 7.41
C PRO A 63 -1.87 1.06 6.58
N CYS A 64 -1.68 1.08 5.27
CA CYS A 64 -2.50 0.35 4.32
C CYS A 64 -2.37 -1.16 4.54
N VAL A 65 -3.48 -1.81 4.89
CA VAL A 65 -3.55 -3.26 5.11
C VAL A 65 -3.09 -4.04 3.88
N VAL A 66 -3.44 -3.59 2.68
CA VAL A 66 -3.05 -4.23 1.42
C VAL A 66 -1.52 -4.22 1.26
N HIS A 67 -0.88 -3.09 1.59
CA HIS A 67 0.57 -2.99 1.50
C HIS A 67 1.26 -3.89 2.54
N THR A 68 0.75 -3.91 3.78
CA THR A 68 1.26 -4.79 4.84
C THR A 68 1.14 -6.26 4.44
N LEU A 69 0.00 -6.68 3.89
CA LEU A 69 -0.21 -8.03 3.40
C LEU A 69 0.76 -8.37 2.27
N ASN A 70 0.97 -7.46 1.32
CA ASN A 70 1.93 -7.64 0.23
C ASN A 70 3.37 -7.85 0.74
N LEU A 71 3.79 -7.12 1.78
CA LEU A 71 5.11 -7.33 2.40
C LEU A 71 5.21 -8.69 3.09
N ALA A 72 4.17 -9.10 3.83
CA ALA A 72 4.11 -10.41 4.47
C ALA A 72 4.19 -11.55 3.43
N LEU A 73 3.40 -11.45 2.36
CA LEU A 73 3.40 -12.43 1.26
C LEU A 73 4.75 -12.51 0.55
N LYS A 74 5.42 -11.38 0.30
CA LYS A 74 6.78 -11.38 -0.28
C LYS A 74 7.77 -12.12 0.60
N ASN A 75 7.72 -11.91 1.92
CA ASN A 75 8.60 -12.60 2.86
C ASN A 75 8.34 -14.13 2.89
N ILE A 76 7.08 -14.55 2.75
CA ILE A 76 6.70 -15.98 2.69
C ILE A 76 7.11 -16.61 1.36
N CYS A 77 6.73 -16.01 0.23
CA CYS A 77 6.88 -16.60 -1.10
C CYS A 77 8.30 -16.48 -1.67
N ALA A 78 9.08 -15.50 -1.19
CA ALA A 78 10.44 -15.24 -1.62
C ALA A 78 11.31 -14.81 -0.43
N PRO A 79 11.78 -15.76 0.40
CA PRO A 79 12.65 -15.48 1.55
C PRO A 79 14.06 -15.08 1.08
N VAL A 80 14.19 -13.90 0.47
CA VAL A 80 15.44 -13.40 -0.13
C VAL A 80 16.45 -12.97 0.95
N HIS A 81 15.99 -12.64 2.16
CA HIS A 81 16.81 -11.96 3.16
C HIS A 81 17.16 -12.78 4.42
N ASN A 82 16.60 -13.99 4.61
CA ASN A 82 17.01 -14.86 5.73
C ASN A 82 16.62 -16.34 5.51
N PRO A 83 17.45 -17.13 4.81
CA PRO A 83 17.09 -18.50 4.44
C PRO A 83 17.14 -19.52 5.59
N ARG A 84 17.68 -19.17 6.77
CA ARG A 84 17.87 -20.13 7.88
C ARG A 84 17.00 -19.91 9.11
N SER A 85 16.37 -18.75 9.28
CA SER A 85 15.54 -18.47 10.47
C SER A 85 14.07 -18.84 10.32
N ASN A 86 13.61 -19.15 9.10
CA ASN A 86 12.20 -19.23 8.76
C ASN A 86 11.84 -20.54 8.03
N GLU A 87 12.64 -21.60 8.14
CA GLU A 87 12.39 -22.88 7.44
C GLU A 87 11.03 -23.47 7.86
N ASP A 88 10.76 -23.54 9.16
CA ASP A 88 9.45 -23.99 9.69
C ASP A 88 8.26 -23.14 9.19
N VAL A 89 8.47 -21.82 9.07
CA VAL A 89 7.45 -20.88 8.57
C VAL A 89 7.24 -21.05 7.08
N TYR A 90 8.32 -21.26 6.32
CA TYR A 90 8.26 -21.53 4.89
C TYR A 90 7.53 -22.83 4.62
N ASP A 91 7.85 -23.91 5.35
CA ASP A 91 7.16 -25.19 5.22
C ASP A 91 5.67 -25.09 5.57
N ALA A 92 5.33 -24.39 6.66
CA ALA A 92 3.93 -24.17 7.05
C ALA A 92 3.15 -23.30 6.04
N CYS A 93 3.81 -22.33 5.41
CA CYS A 93 3.16 -21.35 4.53
C CYS A 93 3.41 -21.60 3.03
N TYR A 94 4.10 -22.67 2.65
CA TYR A 94 4.48 -22.95 1.26
C TYR A 94 3.27 -23.00 0.31
N TRP A 95 2.13 -23.49 0.79
CA TRP A 95 0.88 -23.51 0.02
C TRP A 95 0.45 -22.13 -0.50
N ILE A 96 0.78 -21.05 0.22
CA ILE A 96 0.50 -19.66 -0.20
C ILE A 96 1.31 -19.32 -1.45
N LYS A 97 2.55 -19.79 -1.54
CA LYS A 97 3.39 -19.61 -2.72
C LYS A 97 2.79 -20.29 -3.94
N SER A 98 2.33 -21.54 -3.80
CA SER A 98 1.65 -22.27 -4.88
C SER A 98 0.42 -21.49 -5.40
N ILE A 99 -0.44 -21.01 -4.49
CA ILE A 99 -1.61 -20.22 -4.87
C ILE A 99 -1.19 -18.91 -5.55
N SER A 100 -0.15 -18.24 -5.04
CA SER A 100 0.37 -17.01 -5.65
C SER A 100 0.88 -17.23 -7.07
N GLU A 101 1.49 -18.38 -7.35
CA GLU A 101 1.95 -18.78 -8.68
C GLU A 101 0.75 -19.04 -9.62
N ASP A 102 -0.28 -19.74 -9.15
CA ASP A 102 -1.52 -19.97 -9.89
C ASP A 102 -2.24 -18.66 -10.23
N VAL A 103 -2.40 -17.76 -9.25
CA VAL A 103 -2.99 -16.44 -9.45
C VAL A 103 -2.17 -15.62 -10.46
N THR A 104 -0.84 -15.71 -10.39
CA THR A 104 0.04 -15.05 -11.35
C THR A 104 -0.16 -15.60 -12.76
N TRP A 105 -0.29 -16.92 -12.89
CA TRP A 105 -0.57 -17.57 -14.16
C TRP A 105 -1.92 -17.14 -14.72
N ILE A 106 -3.00 -17.16 -13.92
CA ILE A 106 -4.35 -16.73 -14.33
C ILE A 106 -4.32 -15.26 -14.76
N LYS A 107 -3.69 -14.39 -13.96
CA LYS A 107 -3.54 -12.97 -14.31
C LYS A 107 -2.84 -12.82 -15.67
N ASN A 108 -1.73 -13.52 -15.88
CA ASN A 108 -0.99 -13.45 -17.13
C ASN A 108 -1.80 -14.02 -18.31
N PHE A 109 -2.58 -15.08 -18.10
CA PHE A 109 -3.50 -15.62 -19.10
C PHE A 109 -4.53 -14.55 -19.49
N ILE A 110 -5.22 -13.95 -18.53
CA ILE A 110 -6.23 -12.90 -18.76
C ILE A 110 -5.61 -11.69 -19.47
N MET A 111 -4.50 -11.17 -18.96
CA MET A 111 -3.87 -9.94 -19.48
C MET A 111 -3.26 -10.10 -20.87
N ASN A 112 -2.87 -11.31 -21.26
CA ASN A 112 -2.32 -11.60 -22.59
C ASN A 112 -3.35 -12.23 -23.55
N HIS A 113 -4.56 -12.49 -23.08
CA HIS A 113 -5.61 -13.05 -23.92
C HIS A 113 -6.02 -12.05 -25.02
N GLY A 114 -6.22 -12.54 -26.24
CA GLY A 114 -6.61 -11.69 -27.39
C GLY A 114 -7.93 -10.93 -27.19
N MET A 115 -8.80 -11.43 -26.31
CA MET A 115 -10.05 -10.79 -25.93
C MET A 115 -10.03 -10.07 -24.58
N ARG A 116 -8.86 -9.78 -24.00
CA ARG A 116 -8.75 -9.15 -22.67
C ARG A 116 -9.62 -7.90 -22.51
N LEU A 117 -9.78 -7.12 -23.58
CA LEU A 117 -10.58 -5.89 -23.55
C LEU A 117 -12.06 -6.15 -23.31
N VAL A 118 -12.58 -7.30 -23.73
CA VAL A 118 -13.99 -7.72 -23.51
C VAL A 118 -14.24 -8.10 -22.06
N MET A 119 -13.18 -8.39 -21.28
CA MET A 119 -13.31 -8.73 -19.86
C MET A 119 -13.35 -7.51 -18.94
N PHE A 120 -13.01 -6.31 -19.45
CA PHE A 120 -12.96 -5.05 -18.68
C PHE A 120 -14.06 -4.06 -19.05
N THR A 121 -14.88 -4.41 -20.05
CA THR A 121 -16.08 -3.68 -20.48
C THR A 121 -17.32 -4.30 -19.85
#